data_AF-A0A6C2U187-F1
#
_entry.id   AF-A0A6C2U187-F1
#
_cell.length_a   1.000
_cell.length_b   1.000
_cell.length_c   1.000
_cell.angle_alpha   90.00
_cell.angle_beta   90.00
_cell.angle_gamma   90.00
#
_symmetry.space_group_name_H-M   'P 1'
#
loop_
_entity.id
_entity.type
_entity.pdbx_description
1 polymer ?
#
loop_
_entity_poly.entity_id
_entity_poly.type
_entity_poly.pdbx_seq_one_letter_code
_entity_poly.pdbx_strand_id
1 'polypeptide(L)'
;MKVLAKFFVFVTIATVIAGCASDTAYIPRIPPEAQAKLLDYFEKPDNKVFIIAIDPGGDFAYAYDYGKSTLKEAARVAVKKCDESRNDNGIIARPYIYAMNNEVVYEKMIRSAQKSGNVEQEREAQKQELEQVDEAENPEAVKELEAEDASAAEPVEEM
;
A
#
# COMPACT_ATOMS: atom_id res chain seq x y z
N MET A 1 1.71 -64.59 -44.32
CA MET A 1 1.00 -63.36 -43.90
C MET A 1 1.31 -63.19 -42.41
N LYS A 2 2.29 -62.44 -41.92
CA LYS A 2 2.54 -60.97 -41.92
C LYS A 2 1.34 -60.12 -41.47
N VAL A 3 1.13 -59.99 -40.15
CA VAL A 3 0.52 -58.85 -39.42
C VAL A 3 0.85 -59.13 -37.92
N LEU A 4 1.71 -58.46 -37.14
CA LEU A 4 1.99 -57.04 -36.82
C LEU A 4 0.78 -56.23 -36.34
N ALA A 5 0.44 -56.32 -35.04
CA ALA A 5 -0.34 -55.31 -34.34
C ALA A 5 -0.04 -55.34 -32.83
N LYS A 6 0.89 -54.52 -32.36
CA LYS A 6 0.67 -53.20 -31.70
C LYS A 6 0.53 -53.33 -30.17
N PHE A 7 1.68 -53.33 -29.50
CA PHE A 7 1.81 -52.87 -28.11
C PHE A 7 1.38 -51.40 -28.05
N PHE A 8 0.21 -51.12 -27.46
CA PHE A 8 -0.16 -49.75 -27.07
C PHE A 8 0.43 -49.49 -25.69
N VAL A 9 1.65 -48.94 -25.66
CA VAL A 9 2.20 -48.32 -24.46
C VAL A 9 1.50 -46.98 -24.31
N PHE A 10 0.51 -46.93 -23.41
CA PHE A 10 -0.08 -45.67 -22.94
C PHE A 10 0.98 -44.94 -22.11
N VAL A 11 1.81 -44.12 -22.75
CA VAL A 11 2.60 -43.11 -22.06
C VAL A 11 1.65 -41.96 -21.73
N THR A 12 0.99 -42.05 -20.57
CA THR A 12 0.37 -40.88 -19.94
C THR A 12 1.48 -39.93 -19.53
N ILE A 13 1.89 -39.05 -20.46
CA ILE A 13 2.62 -37.84 -20.13
C ILE A 13 1.61 -36.96 -19.41
N ALA A 14 1.54 -37.08 -18.09
CA ALA A 14 0.96 -36.04 -17.26
C ALA A 14 1.84 -34.81 -17.44
N THR A 15 1.50 -33.97 -18.42
CA THR A 15 1.99 -32.60 -18.50
C THR A 15 1.51 -31.91 -17.23
N VAL A 16 2.37 -31.91 -16.21
CA VAL A 16 2.31 -30.92 -15.13
C VAL A 16 2.46 -29.60 -15.85
N ILE A 17 1.34 -28.97 -16.17
CA ILE A 17 1.30 -27.55 -16.48
C ILE A 17 1.69 -26.91 -15.16
N ALA A 18 3.01 -26.78 -14.96
CA ALA A 18 3.56 -25.79 -14.07
C ALA A 18 3.09 -24.47 -14.67
N GLY A 19 1.90 -24.03 -14.26
CA GLY A 19 1.47 -22.68 -14.44
C GLY A 19 2.52 -21.84 -13.74
N CYS A 20 3.48 -21.35 -14.51
CA CYS A 20 4.26 -20.19 -14.10
C CYS A 20 3.21 -19.09 -13.93
N ALA A 21 2.67 -18.98 -12.71
CA ALA A 21 2.02 -17.78 -12.23
C ALA A 21 3.01 -16.68 -12.58
N SER A 22 2.66 -15.90 -13.60
CA SER A 22 3.50 -14.79 -14.01
C SER A 22 3.61 -13.91 -12.78
N ASP A 23 4.82 -13.79 -12.24
CA ASP A 23 5.15 -13.10 -10.98
C ASP A 23 5.00 -11.56 -11.12
N THR A 24 4.09 -11.15 -12.00
CA THR A 24 3.72 -9.79 -12.31
C THR A 24 2.54 -9.45 -11.41
N ALA A 25 2.84 -9.07 -10.17
CA ALA A 25 1.91 -8.32 -9.34
C ALA A 25 1.34 -7.16 -10.16
N TYR A 26 0.01 -7.07 -10.26
CA TYR A 26 -0.63 -5.89 -10.85
C TYR A 26 -0.36 -4.71 -9.93
N ILE A 27 0.36 -3.72 -10.43
CA ILE A 27 0.61 -2.46 -9.75
C ILE A 27 -0.36 -1.46 -10.38
N PRO A 28 -1.39 -1.01 -9.65
CA PRO A 28 -2.28 0.02 -10.12
C PRO A 28 -1.47 1.27 -10.46
N ARG A 29 -1.81 1.88 -11.58
CA ARG A 29 -1.19 3.15 -11.98
C ARG A 29 -1.82 4.25 -11.16
N ILE A 30 -1.00 5.21 -10.72
CA ILE A 30 -1.51 6.45 -10.14
C ILE A 30 -2.43 7.10 -11.18
N PRO A 31 -3.67 7.49 -10.81
CA PRO A 31 -4.55 8.21 -11.71
C PRO A 31 -3.87 9.50 -12.21
N PRO A 32 -4.06 9.90 -13.47
CA PRO A 32 -3.34 11.04 -14.06
C PRO A 32 -3.46 12.34 -13.26
N GLU A 33 -4.60 12.57 -12.60
CA GLU A 33 -4.81 13.73 -11.74
C GLU A 33 -3.94 13.73 -10.49
N ALA A 34 -3.79 12.58 -9.82
CA ALA A 34 -2.87 12.42 -8.70
C ALA A 34 -1.40 12.52 -9.16
N GLN A 35 -1.09 12.02 -10.36
CA GLN A 35 0.24 12.16 -10.93
C GLN A 35 0.60 13.64 -11.19
N ALA A 36 -0.34 14.43 -11.73
CA ALA A 36 -0.13 15.87 -11.90
C ALA A 36 0.12 16.57 -10.57
N LYS A 37 -0.63 16.20 -9.52
CA LYS A 37 -0.43 16.74 -8.16
C LYS A 37 0.89 16.34 -7.51
N LEU A 38 1.37 15.14 -7.78
CA LEU A 38 2.68 14.69 -7.36
C LEU A 38 3.80 15.47 -8.05
N LEU A 39 3.65 15.76 -9.34
CA LEU A 39 4.60 16.60 -10.08
C LEU A 39 4.60 18.05 -9.56
N ASP A 40 3.42 18.65 -9.38
CA ASP A 40 3.25 19.98 -8.76
C ASP A 40 3.89 20.04 -7.36
N TYR A 41 3.86 18.93 -6.62
CA TYR A 41 4.51 18.81 -5.33
C TYR A 41 6.03 18.88 -5.48
N PHE A 42 6.66 18.05 -6.31
CA PHE A 42 8.12 18.04 -6.46
C PHE A 42 8.73 19.37 -6.93
N GLU A 43 7.95 20.21 -7.60
CA GLU A 43 8.36 21.54 -8.04
C GLU A 43 8.42 22.59 -6.91
N LYS A 44 7.91 22.27 -5.70
CA LYS A 44 7.93 23.20 -4.57
C LYS A 44 9.30 23.19 -3.85
N PRO A 45 9.86 24.36 -3.52
CA PRO A 45 11.18 24.44 -2.87
C PRO A 45 11.18 23.96 -1.42
N ASP A 46 10.03 24.01 -0.73
CA ASP A 46 9.86 23.61 0.67
C ASP A 46 9.12 22.28 0.78
N ASN A 47 9.58 21.25 0.07
CA ASN A 47 8.93 19.95 0.00
C ASN A 47 8.75 19.34 1.40
N LYS A 48 7.49 19.31 1.85
CA LYS A 48 7.04 18.69 3.08
C LYS A 48 6.27 17.44 2.72
N VAL A 49 6.68 16.30 3.29
CA VAL A 49 5.90 15.07 3.49
C VAL A 49 4.71 14.92 2.53
N PHE A 50 4.84 14.06 1.52
CA PHE A 50 3.75 13.75 0.58
C PHE A 50 3.39 12.28 0.68
N ILE A 51 2.12 11.97 0.90
CA ILE A 51 1.61 10.60 0.95
C ILE A 51 0.49 10.43 -0.07
N ILE A 52 0.53 9.33 -0.81
CA ILE A 52 -0.61 8.85 -1.62
C ILE A 52 -1.13 7.56 -0.98
N ALA A 53 -2.44 7.49 -0.77
CA ALA A 53 -3.16 6.27 -0.46
C ALA A 53 -4.04 5.85 -1.64
N ILE A 54 -4.07 4.56 -1.96
CA ILE A 54 -4.92 4.00 -3.03
C ILE A 54 -5.69 2.78 -2.54
N ASP A 55 -6.84 2.50 -3.15
CA ASP A 55 -7.52 1.22 -3.02
C ASP A 55 -6.71 0.09 -3.70
N PRO A 56 -6.87 -1.18 -3.29
CA PRO A 56 -6.09 -2.30 -3.82
C PRO A 56 -6.34 -2.63 -5.30
N GLY A 57 -7.50 -2.25 -5.85
CA GLY A 57 -7.71 -2.28 -7.29
C GLY A 57 -7.05 -1.09 -7.98
N GLY A 58 -6.92 0.02 -7.25
CA GLY A 58 -6.36 1.31 -7.64
C GLY A 58 -7.10 1.99 -8.79
N ASP A 59 -8.26 1.46 -9.15
CA ASP A 59 -9.11 1.95 -10.23
C ASP A 59 -10.22 2.86 -9.69
N PHE A 60 -10.47 2.88 -8.37
CA PHE A 60 -11.74 3.37 -7.84
C PHE A 60 -11.63 4.46 -6.78
N ALA A 61 -10.58 4.44 -5.95
CA ALA A 61 -10.40 5.43 -4.91
C ALA A 61 -8.92 5.67 -4.59
N TYR A 62 -8.55 6.93 -4.55
CA TYR A 62 -7.25 7.39 -4.10
C TYR A 62 -7.42 8.69 -3.32
N ALA A 63 -6.47 8.98 -2.45
CA ALA A 63 -6.32 10.27 -1.84
C ALA A 63 -4.86 10.56 -1.58
N TYR A 64 -4.54 11.83 -1.41
CA TYR A 64 -3.21 12.26 -1.02
C TYR A 64 -3.32 13.32 0.07
N ASP A 65 -2.25 13.44 0.85
CA ASP A 65 -2.06 14.56 1.76
C ASP A 65 -0.61 15.03 1.74
N TYR A 66 -0.43 16.32 1.99
CA TYR A 66 0.88 16.95 1.98
C TYR A 66 0.96 18.14 2.92
N GLY A 67 2.17 18.57 3.25
CA GLY A 67 2.38 19.78 4.08
C GLY A 67 2.25 19.55 5.58
N LYS A 68 2.13 18.29 6.01
CA LYS A 68 2.13 17.89 7.42
C LYS A 68 3.52 17.94 8.03
N SER A 69 3.57 17.92 9.36
CA SER A 69 4.84 17.88 10.09
C SER A 69 5.52 16.50 9.99
N THR A 70 4.75 15.42 9.84
CA THR A 70 5.25 14.04 9.81
C THR A 70 4.55 13.19 8.75
N LEU A 71 5.23 12.16 8.24
CA LEU A 71 4.71 11.13 7.33
C LEU A 71 3.55 10.38 7.96
N LYS A 72 3.60 10.07 9.26
CA LYS A 72 2.50 9.43 9.99
C LYS A 72 1.24 10.27 9.98
N GLU A 73 1.34 11.59 10.19
CA GLU A 73 0.17 12.46 10.14
C GLU A 73 -0.39 12.55 8.71
N ALA A 74 0.47 12.74 7.71
CA ALA A 74 0.06 12.76 6.30
C ALA A 74 -0.59 11.44 5.87
N ALA A 75 -0.02 10.31 6.30
CA ALA A 75 -0.54 8.98 6.01
C ALA A 75 -1.90 8.75 6.65
N ARG A 76 -2.08 9.14 7.93
CA ARG A 76 -3.38 9.07 8.61
C ARG A 76 -4.47 9.84 7.85
N VAL A 77 -4.16 11.05 7.39
CA VAL A 77 -5.13 11.87 6.65
C VAL A 77 -5.38 11.33 5.25
N ALA A 78 -4.34 10.91 4.52
CA ALA A 78 -4.48 10.32 3.20
C ALA A 78 -5.32 9.03 3.25
N VAL A 79 -5.05 8.13 4.20
CA VAL A 79 -5.84 6.90 4.42
C VAL A 79 -7.29 7.24 4.74
N LYS A 80 -7.54 8.19 5.64
CA LYS A 80 -8.90 8.59 6.01
C LYS A 80 -9.69 9.12 4.80
N LYS A 81 -9.10 10.04 4.03
CA LYS A 81 -9.73 10.57 2.80
C LYS A 81 -9.99 9.46 1.78
N CYS A 82 -9.05 8.52 1.65
CA CYS A 82 -9.22 7.38 0.76
C CYS A 82 -10.34 6.46 1.24
N ASP A 83 -10.46 6.22 2.55
CA ASP A 83 -11.53 5.43 3.16
C ASP A 83 -12.92 6.06 2.93
N GLU A 84 -13.04 7.37 3.09
CA GLU A 84 -14.27 8.10 2.80
C GLU A 84 -14.69 7.91 1.34
N SER A 85 -13.78 8.16 0.40
CA SER A 85 -14.01 7.93 -1.04
C SER A 85 -14.37 6.48 -1.36
N ARG A 86 -13.71 5.50 -0.70
CA ARG A 86 -14.00 4.08 -0.89
C ARG A 86 -15.40 3.70 -0.41
N ASN A 87 -15.81 4.21 0.74
CA ASN A 87 -17.13 3.95 1.30
C ASN A 87 -18.23 4.52 0.38
N ASP A 88 -18.01 5.72 -0.17
CA ASP A 88 -18.94 6.34 -1.12
C ASP A 88 -19.10 5.52 -2.42
N ASN A 89 -18.07 4.75 -2.79
CA ASN A 89 -18.05 3.88 -3.97
C ASN A 89 -18.35 2.39 -3.66
N GLY A 90 -18.72 2.05 -2.43
CA GLY A 90 -19.08 0.67 -2.04
C GLY A 90 -17.90 -0.32 -2.03
N ILE A 91 -16.67 0.18 -1.90
CA ILE A 91 -15.45 -0.64 -1.93
C ILE A 91 -15.12 -1.09 -0.51
N ILE A 92 -15.11 -2.40 -0.28
CA ILE A 92 -14.87 -2.99 1.05
C ILE A 92 -13.37 -3.14 1.35
N ALA A 93 -12.53 -3.24 0.32
CA ALA A 93 -11.11 -3.53 0.43
C ALA A 93 -10.26 -2.31 0.81
N ARG A 94 -9.64 -2.33 2.00
CA ARG A 94 -8.94 -1.20 2.65
C ARG A 94 -7.86 -0.53 1.79
N PRO A 95 -7.57 0.77 1.97
CA PRO A 95 -6.55 1.47 1.20
C PRO A 95 -5.16 1.19 1.76
N TYR A 96 -4.18 1.49 0.94
CA TYR A 96 -2.76 1.26 1.21
C TYR A 96 -1.96 2.49 0.85
N ILE A 97 -0.85 2.71 1.54
CA ILE A 97 0.10 3.75 1.14
C ILE A 97 0.81 3.32 -0.15
N TYR A 98 0.62 4.11 -1.19
CA TYR A 98 1.21 3.86 -2.51
C TYR A 98 2.61 4.47 -2.63
N ALA A 99 2.73 5.73 -2.25
CA ALA A 99 3.96 6.49 -2.35
C ALA A 99 4.16 7.33 -1.09
N MET A 100 5.43 7.45 -0.71
CA MET A 100 5.91 8.30 0.35
C MET A 100 7.00 9.21 -0.21
N ASN A 101 6.77 10.51 -0.19
CA ASN A 101 7.64 11.51 -0.81
C ASN A 101 7.98 11.14 -2.26
N ASN A 102 9.23 10.75 -2.49
CA ASN A 102 9.82 10.50 -3.79
C ASN A 102 9.86 9.00 -4.13
N GLU A 103 9.41 8.12 -3.23
CA GLU A 103 9.46 6.67 -3.38
C GLU A 103 8.07 6.05 -3.52
N VAL A 104 7.91 5.17 -4.51
CA VAL A 104 6.76 4.27 -4.60
C VAL A 104 7.02 3.07 -3.71
N VAL A 105 6.34 3.02 -2.57
CA VAL A 105 6.46 1.92 -1.58
C VAL A 105 5.51 0.75 -1.86
N TYR A 106 4.51 0.98 -2.73
CA TYR A 106 3.46 0.02 -3.06
C TYR A 106 3.93 -1.27 -3.75
N GLU A 107 4.87 -1.14 -4.70
CA GLU A 107 5.25 -2.26 -5.58
C GLU A 107 5.88 -3.42 -4.79
N LYS A 108 6.75 -3.10 -3.81
CA LYS A 108 7.39 -4.10 -2.96
C LYS A 108 6.34 -4.87 -2.14
N MET A 109 5.31 -4.17 -1.68
CA MET A 109 4.29 -4.74 -0.79
C MET A 109 3.27 -5.63 -1.46
N ILE A 110 2.69 -5.30 -2.63
CA ILE A 110 1.78 -6.26 -3.28
C ILE A 110 2.51 -7.57 -3.57
N ARG A 111 3.78 -7.49 -4.01
CA ARG A 111 4.61 -8.68 -4.23
C ARG A 111 4.81 -9.48 -2.93
N SER A 112 4.97 -8.82 -1.78
CA SER A 112 5.07 -9.48 -0.47
C SER A 112 3.74 -10.02 0.05
N ALA A 113 2.67 -9.24 0.00
CA ALA A 113 1.33 -9.57 0.50
C ALA A 113 0.63 -10.65 -0.33
N GLN A 114 0.80 -10.65 -1.65
CA GLN A 114 0.33 -11.76 -2.50
C GLN A 114 1.09 -13.06 -2.22
N LYS A 115 2.36 -12.96 -1.78
CA LYS A 115 3.21 -14.09 -1.45
C LYS A 115 2.98 -14.61 -0.03
N SER A 116 2.62 -13.75 0.92
CA SER A 116 2.44 -14.07 2.34
C SER A 116 0.98 -14.34 2.74
N GLY A 117 0.01 -13.81 1.98
CA GLY A 117 -1.42 -13.91 2.28
C GLY A 117 -1.86 -13.15 3.55
N ASN A 118 -0.97 -12.35 4.17
CA ASN A 118 -1.20 -11.74 5.48
C ASN A 118 -1.18 -10.20 5.41
N VAL A 119 -2.30 -9.62 4.99
CA VAL A 119 -2.48 -8.18 4.77
C VAL A 119 -2.34 -7.36 6.06
N GLU A 120 -2.81 -7.88 7.20
CA GLU A 120 -2.79 -7.14 8.48
C GLU A 120 -1.36 -6.97 9.01
N GLN A 121 -0.51 -8.00 8.82
CA GLN A 121 0.89 -7.96 9.22
C GLN A 121 1.69 -6.91 8.43
N GLU A 122 1.43 -6.81 7.12
CA GLU A 122 2.06 -5.79 6.25
C GLU A 122 1.62 -4.37 6.63
N ARG A 123 0.40 -4.19 7.16
CA ARG A 123 -0.08 -2.89 7.65
C ARG A 123 0.68 -2.43 8.90
N GLU A 124 0.87 -3.33 9.87
CA GLU A 124 1.64 -2.99 11.07
C GLU A 124 3.11 -2.71 10.72
N ALA A 125 3.67 -3.42 9.73
CA ALA A 125 4.98 -3.10 9.19
C ALA A 125 5.02 -1.69 8.58
N GLN A 126 3.99 -1.29 7.82
CA GLN A 126 3.85 0.06 7.27
C GLN A 126 3.82 1.14 8.35
N LYS A 127 3.05 0.90 9.43
CA LYS A 127 2.97 1.83 10.54
C LYS A 127 4.32 1.99 11.24
N GLN A 128 5.03 0.88 11.45
CA GLN A 128 6.36 0.88 12.07
C GLN A 128 7.42 1.53 11.17
N GLU A 129 7.36 1.32 9.85
CA GLU A 129 8.26 1.96 8.89
C GLU A 129 8.04 3.48 8.87
N LEU A 130 6.78 3.92 8.81
CA LEU A 130 6.42 5.35 8.92
C LEU A 130 6.95 5.97 10.23
N GLU A 131 6.77 5.29 11.35
CA GLU A 131 7.27 5.73 12.65
C GLU A 131 8.80 5.85 12.67
N GLN A 132 9.52 4.87 12.10
CA GLN A 132 10.99 4.91 12.01
C GLN A 132 11.50 6.02 11.09
N VAL A 133 10.83 6.26 9.95
CA VAL A 133 11.23 7.34 9.03
C VAL A 133 10.95 8.70 9.67
N ASP A 134 9.82 8.87 10.35
CA ASP A 134 9.52 10.10 11.08
C ASP A 134 10.53 10.38 12.19
N GLU A 135 10.93 9.36 12.97
CA GLU A 135 11.98 9.50 13.99
C GLU A 135 13.34 9.87 13.39
N ALA A 136 13.67 9.33 12.21
CA ALA A 136 14.95 9.59 11.56
C ALA A 136 15.01 10.96 10.86
N GLU A 137 13.93 11.36 10.19
CA GLU A 137 13.88 12.58 9.37
C GLU A 137 13.35 13.80 10.13
N ASN A 138 12.50 13.62 11.14
CA ASN A 138 11.91 14.71 11.91
C ASN A 138 11.75 14.42 13.42
N PRO A 139 12.86 14.23 14.15
CA PRO A 139 12.84 13.83 15.57
C PRO A 139 12.23 14.88 16.51
N GLU A 140 12.15 16.15 16.10
CA GLU A 140 11.51 17.20 16.90
C GLU A 140 9.99 17.16 16.76
N ALA A 141 9.46 16.94 15.54
CA ALA A 141 8.02 16.82 15.34
C ALA A 141 7.41 15.57 15.97
N VAL A 142 8.17 14.47 16.06
CA VAL A 142 7.73 13.25 16.76
C VAL A 142 7.52 13.53 18.25
N LYS A 143 8.45 14.24 18.90
CA LYS A 143 8.34 14.61 20.32
C LYS A 143 7.13 15.51 20.60
N GLU A 144 6.81 16.42 19.69
CA GLU A 144 5.61 17.27 19.80
C GLU A 144 4.32 16.43 19.66
N LEU A 145 4.27 15.52 18.70
CA LEU A 145 3.14 14.61 18.49
C LEU A 145 2.89 13.68 19.69
N GLU A 146 3.96 13.11 20.27
CA GLU A 146 3.85 12.26 21.46
C GLU A 146 3.36 13.04 22.69
N ALA A 147 3.77 14.30 22.84
CA ALA A 147 3.28 15.18 23.89
C ALA A 147 1.79 15.52 23.71
N GLU A 148 1.34 15.69 22.46
CA GLU A 148 -0.06 15.96 22.14
C GLU A 148 -0.96 14.73 22.40
N ASP A 149 -0.56 13.54 21.92
CA ASP A 149 -1.29 12.29 22.15
C ASP A 149 -1.34 11.92 23.65
N ALA A 150 -0.27 12.21 24.41
CA ALA A 150 -0.25 12.01 25.87
C ALA A 150 -1.20 12.96 26.62
N SER A 151 -1.45 14.17 26.09
CA SER A 151 -2.40 15.12 26.66
C SER A 151 -3.86 14.80 26.34
N ALA A 152 -4.12 14.09 25.24
CA ALA A 152 -5.46 13.67 24.83
C ALA A 152 -5.98 12.42 25.59
N ALA A 153 -5.09 11.71 26.29
CA ALA A 153 -5.45 10.58 27.16
C ALA A 153 -5.82 11.06 28.57
N GLU A 154 -6.77 11.99 28.70
CA GLU A 154 -7.37 12.23 30.02
C GLU A 154 -8.22 11.02 30.43
N PRO A 155 -8.12 10.54 31.69
CA PRO A 155 -8.94 9.44 32.16
C PRO A 155 -10.40 9.88 32.11
N VAL A 156 -11.21 9.15 31.35
CA VAL A 156 -12.66 9.19 31.51
C VAL A 156 -12.93 8.68 32.93
N GLU A 157 -13.07 9.61 33.88
CA GLU A 157 -13.61 9.29 35.20
C GLU A 157 -15.00 8.69 34.98
N GLU A 158 -15.12 7.38 35.20
CA GLU A 158 -16.41 6.71 35.27
C GLU A 158 -17.24 7.37 36.39
N MET A 159 -18.27 8.12 36.00
CA MET A 159 -19.36 8.57 36.87
C MET A 159 -20.51 7.56 36.87
#